data_AF-A0A6I1F4J0-F1
#
_entry.id   AF-A0A6I1F4J0-F1
#
_cell.length_a   1.000
_cell.length_b   1.000
_cell.length_c   1.000
_cell.angle_alpha   90.00
_cell.angle_beta   90.00
_cell.angle_gamma   90.00
#
_symmetry.space_group_name_H-M   'P 1'
#
loop_
_entity.id
_entity.type
_entity.pdbx_description
1 polymer ?
#
loop_
_entity_poly.entity_id
_entity_poly.type
_entity_poly.pdbx_seq_one_letter_code
_entity_poly.pdbx_strand_id
1 'polypeptide(L)' 'MSKMDNVYDQIYQQILQQQKQIELFQQEASTYSEEDREKLDRIEMALQVSKDILENMLTPGKKLNFTYEKGMISLELF' A
#
# COMPACT_ATOMS: atom_id res chain seq x y z
N MET A 1 14.14 4.69 -21.45
CA MET A 1 13.43 4.14 -20.28
C MET A 1 13.46 2.63 -20.39
N SER A 2 13.96 1.93 -19.38
CA SER A 2 14.06 0.46 -19.40
C SER A 2 12.66 -0.18 -19.37
N LYS A 3 12.53 -1.41 -19.88
CA LYS A 3 11.30 -2.19 -19.71
C LYS A 3 10.97 -2.38 -18.22
N MET A 4 11.99 -2.50 -17.36
CA MET A 4 11.82 -2.61 -15.91
C MET A 4 11.31 -1.30 -15.30
N ASP A 5 11.84 -0.15 -15.71
CA ASP A 5 11.36 1.16 -15.26
C ASP A 5 9.88 1.37 -15.63
N ASN A 6 9.50 0.95 -16.85
CA ASN A 6 8.09 1.04 -17.27
C ASN A 6 7.17 0.17 -16.42
N VAL A 7 7.59 -1.05 -16.06
CA VAL A 7 6.79 -1.94 -15.18
C VAL A 7 6.71 -1.36 -13.78
N TYR A 8 7.82 -0.83 -13.26
CA TYR A 8 7.87 -0.15 -11.97
C TYR A 8 6.88 1.02 -11.91
N ASP A 9 6.96 1.92 -12.89
CA ASP A 9 6.08 3.08 -12.98
C ASP A 9 4.61 2.67 -13.12
N GLN A 10 4.31 1.64 -13.92
CA GLN A 10 2.95 1.12 -14.04
C GLN A 10 2.39 0.63 -12.71
N ILE A 11 3.15 -0.14 -11.94
CA ILE A 11 2.72 -0.62 -10.62
C ILE A 11 2.54 0.55 -9.66
N TYR A 12 3.50 1.48 -9.63
CA TYR A 12 3.43 2.66 -8.78
C TYR A 12 2.19 3.51 -9.08
N GLN A 13 1.92 3.78 -10.36
CA GLN A 13 0.73 4.54 -10.79
C GLN A 13 -0.57 3.79 -10.46
N GLN A 14 -0.61 2.46 -10.57
CA GLN A 14 -1.78 1.68 -10.16
C GLN A 14 -2.07 1.81 -8.66
N ILE A 15 -1.03 1.75 -7.81
CA ILE A 15 -1.19 1.94 -6.37
C ILE A 15 -1.76 3.33 -6.08
N LEU A 16 -1.20 4.38 -6.69
CA LEU A 16 -1.70 5.76 -6.51
C LEU A 16 -3.14 5.93 -6.99
N GLN A 17 -3.51 5.32 -8.12
CA GLN A 17 -4.87 5.40 -8.65
C GLN A 17 -5.86 4.75 -7.68
N GLN A 18 -5.52 3.59 -7.12
CA GLN A 18 -6.36 2.90 -6.15
C GLN A 18 -6.44 3.67 -4.82
N GLN A 19 -5.34 4.28 -4.35
CA GLN A 19 -5.37 5.14 -3.16
C GLN A 19 -6.36 6.29 -3.32
N LYS A 20 -6.30 6.99 -4.46
CA LYS A 20 -7.24 8.07 -4.77
C LYS A 20 -8.69 7.59 -4.81
N GLN A 21 -8.93 6.38 -5.31
CA GLN A 21 -10.28 5.80 -5.34
C GLN A 21 -10.79 5.50 -3.92
N ILE A 22 -9.93 5.00 -3.04
CA ILE A 22 -10.25 4.73 -1.64
C ILE A 22 -10.50 6.03 -0.86
N GLU A 23 -9.73 7.09 -1.10
CA GLU A 23 -9.97 8.42 -0.52
C GLU A 23 -11.38 8.96 -0.86
N LEU A 24 -11.86 8.72 -2.09
CA LEU A 24 -13.22 9.09 -2.49
C LEU A 24 -14.26 8.27 -1.73
N PHE A 25 -14.05 6.97 -1.57
CA PHE A 25 -14.95 6.11 -0.79
C PHE A 25 -14.95 6.48 0.69
N GLN A 26 -13.83 6.96 1.24
CA GLN A 26 -13.76 7.45 2.63
C GLN A 26 -14.60 8.70 2.85
N GLN A 27 -14.74 9.58 1.85
CA GLN A 27 -15.64 10.75 1.95
C GLN A 27 -17.11 10.33 2.08
N GLU A 28 -17.46 9.17 1.54
CA GLU A 28 -18.81 8.58 1.61
C GLU A 28 -18.97 7.60 2.80
N ALA A 29 -17.91 7.36 3.58
CA ALA A 29 -17.87 6.32 4.63
C ALA A 29 -18.98 6.44 5.68
N SER A 30 -19.49 7.65 5.92
CA SER A 30 -20.62 7.87 6.83
C SER A 30 -21.90 7.14 6.41
N THR A 31 -22.04 6.80 5.12
CA THR A 31 -23.17 6.06 4.54
C THR A 31 -22.97 4.55 4.51
N TYR A 32 -21.75 4.08 4.79
CA TYR A 32 -21.39 2.66 4.71
C TYR A 32 -21.74 1.91 5.99
N SER A 33 -21.95 0.60 5.84
CA SER A 33 -22.06 -0.33 6.95
C SER A 33 -20.73 -0.39 7.73
N GLU A 34 -20.77 -0.90 8.96
CA GLU A 34 -19.56 -1.13 9.76
C GLU A 34 -18.59 -2.09 9.06
N GLU A 35 -19.10 -3.18 8.47
CA GLU A 35 -18.31 -4.16 7.71
C GLU A 35 -17.59 -3.51 6.50
N ASP A 36 -18.30 -2.65 5.77
CA ASP A 36 -17.73 -1.94 4.62
C ASP A 36 -16.66 -0.93 5.04
N ARG A 37 -16.83 -0.26 6.19
CA ARG A 37 -15.82 0.64 6.74
C ARG A 37 -14.55 -0.11 7.13
N GLU A 38 -14.67 -1.22 7.85
CA GLU A 38 -13.49 -2.03 8.17
C GLU A 38 -12.78 -2.54 6.92
N LYS A 39 -13.54 -2.90 5.88
CA LYS A 39 -12.98 -3.32 4.61
C LYS A 39 -12.22 -2.17 3.94
N LEU A 40 -12.77 -0.95 4.00
CA LEU A 40 -12.13 0.25 3.49
C LEU A 40 -10.80 0.53 4.21
N ASP A 41 -10.79 0.46 5.54
CA ASP A 41 -9.59 0.66 6.37
C ASP A 41 -8.50 -0.39 6.05
N ARG A 42 -8.90 -1.66 5.89
CA ARG A 42 -7.96 -2.73 5.49
C ARG A 42 -7.36 -2.49 4.10
N ILE A 43 -8.14 -1.98 3.15
CA ILE A 43 -7.65 -1.68 1.80
C ILE A 43 -6.69 -0.48 1.82
N GLU A 44 -7.03 0.59 2.54
CA GLU A 44 -6.15 1.75 2.70
C GLU A 44 -4.79 1.34 3.27
N MET A 45 -4.80 0.56 4.36
CA MET A 45 -3.58 0.04 4.97
C MET A 45 -2.77 -0.79 3.97
N ALA A 46 -3.41 -1.70 3.23
CA ALA A 46 -2.73 -2.54 2.26
C ALA A 46 -2.08 -1.72 1.12
N LEU A 47 -2.75 -0.68 0.64
CA LEU A 47 -2.22 0.21 -0.40
C LEU A 47 -1.03 1.03 0.10
N GLN A 48 -1.11 1.57 1.32
CA GLN A 48 -0.01 2.30 1.93
C GLN A 48 1.22 1.41 2.12
N VAL A 49 1.01 0.21 2.67
CA VAL A 49 2.06 -0.82 2.82
C VAL A 49 2.69 -1.16 1.46
N SER A 50 1.87 -1.34 0.42
CA SER A 50 2.34 -1.68 -0.92
C SER A 50 3.21 -0.57 -1.52
N LYS A 51 2.81 0.69 -1.32
CA LYS A 51 3.59 1.86 -1.73
C LYS A 51 4.94 1.90 -0.99
N ASP A 52 4.90 1.77 0.34
CA ASP A 52 6.10 1.81 1.17
C ASP A 52 7.09 0.70 0.79
N ILE A 53 6.58 -0.50 0.49
CA ILE A 53 7.37 -1.61 -0.05
C ILE A 53 7.99 -1.22 -1.38
N LEU A 54 7.20 -0.72 -2.33
CA LEU A 54 7.67 -0.43 -3.67
C LEU A 54 8.72 0.71 -3.69
N GLU A 55 8.59 1.70 -2.82
CA GLU A 55 9.54 2.81 -2.67
C GLU A 55 10.80 2.40 -1.89
N ASN A 56 10.66 1.57 -0.84
CA ASN A 56 11.77 1.27 0.07
C ASN A 56 12.50 -0.05 -0.19
N MET A 57 11.85 -1.06 -0.78
CA MET A 57 12.55 -2.31 -1.16
C MET A 57 13.54 -2.09 -2.32
N LEU A 58 13.40 -1.04 -3.11
CA LEU A 58 14.37 -0.76 -4.19
C LEU A 58 15.62 -0.01 -3.75
N THR A 59 15.73 0.32 -2.45
CA THR A 59 16.96 0.91 -1.91
C THR A 59 17.75 -0.17 -1.16
N PRO A 60 18.90 -0.64 -1.68
CA PRO A 60 19.76 -1.57 -0.97
C PRO A 60 20.10 -1.08 0.44
N GLY A 61 20.05 -1.98 1.44
CA GLY A 61 20.38 -1.66 2.83
C GLY A 61 19.23 -1.06 3.66
N LYS A 62 18.00 -0.96 3.13
CA LYS A 62 16.82 -0.60 3.93
C LYS A 62 16.16 -1.85 4.55
N LYS A 63 15.72 -1.70 5.81
CA LYS A 63 14.95 -2.70 6.56
C LYS A 63 13.54 -2.20 6.79
N LEU A 64 12.54 -3.00 6.44
CA LEU A 64 11.13 -2.69 6.64
C LEU A 64 10.56 -3.65 7.69
N ASN A 65 9.98 -3.11 8.77
CA ASN A 65 9.36 -3.90 9.82
C ASN A 65 7.86 -3.60 9.85
N PHE A 66 7.04 -4.60 9.56
CA PHE A 66 5.60 -4.57 9.75
C PHE A 66 5.24 -5.19 11.08
N THR A 67 4.80 -4.37 12.03
CA THR A 67 4.27 -4.85 13.31
C THR A 67 2.75 -4.83 13.25
N TYR A 68 2.14 -5.98 13.54
CA TYR A 68 0.68 -6.13 13.64
C TYR A 68 0.36 -6.90 14.93
N GLU A 69 -0.91 -6.92 15.35
CA GLU A 69 -1.31 -7.45 16.67
C GLU A 69 -0.78 -8.85 17.00
N LYS A 70 -0.52 -9.68 15.98
CA LYS A 70 -0.12 -11.08 16.14
C LYS A 70 1.36 -11.36 15.81
N GLY A 71 2.18 -10.34 15.51
CA GLY A 71 3.59 -10.55 15.23
C GLY A 71 4.28 -9.43 14.46
N MET A 72 5.51 -9.72 14.03
CA MET A 72 6.34 -8.81 13.23
C MET A 72 6.83 -9.53 11.98
N ILE A 73 6.62 -8.92 10.81
CA ILE A 73 7.28 -9.32 9.56
C ILE A 73 8.41 -8.33 9.30
N SER A 74 9.65 -8.82 9.25
CA SER A 74 10.82 -8.04 8.85
C SER A 74 11.25 -8.44 7.44
N LEU A 75 11.35 -7.46 6.54
CA LEU A 75 11.93 -7.59 5.21
C LEU A 75 13.28 -6.86 5.18
N GLU A 76 14.31 -7.56 4.72
CA GLU A 76 15.67 -7.04 4.56
C GLU A 76 16.17 -7.41 3.17
N LEU A 77 16.70 -6.42 2.45
CA LEU A 77 17.27 -6.61 1.12
C LEU A 77 18.77 -6.28 1.16
N PHE A 78 19.56 -7.30 0.82
CA PHE A 78 21.02 -7.28 0.78
C PHE A 78 21.54 -6.85 -0.59
#